data_AF-A0A1E3H6E5-F1
#
_entry.id   AF-A0A1E3H6E5-F1
#
_cell.length_a   1.000
_cell.length_b   1.000
_cell.length_c   1.000
_cell.angle_alpha   90.00
_cell.angle_beta   90.00
_cell.angle_gamma   90.00
#
_symmetry.space_group_name_H-M   'P 1'
#
loop_
_entity.id
_entity.type
_entity.pdbx_description
1 polymer ?
#
loop_
_entity_poly.entity_id
_entity_poly.type
_entity_poly.pdbx_seq_one_letter_code
_entity_poly.pdbx_strand_id
1 'polypeptide(L)'
;MRLETLLAGGVALAALAGAQPALAAGTTEAAAVVATYADIAKAGYEDSLSTAKALDAAIEAFLAAPTEDTLSAAKAAWIAARVPYQQTEAFRFGNPVVDDWEGKVNAWPLDEGLIDYVDASYGAESDANSLYTLNVIGHPELEIGGATVDASTITPELLAEKLQEAGEIETNVAIGYHAIEFLLWGQDLNGTGPGAGKRPATDYDAANCTGGNCERRAAYLASASDLLIADLEEIVAAWSEGGKARSELLAKSPEEGIATIFTGMGSLSYGELAGERMKLGLLLHDPEEEHDCFSDNTFNSHFNDIVGIRNVYFGSYTRVDGSKVAGPSVDALLKAKAPDVAAEIEAKLDAP
;
A
#
# COMPACT_ATOMS: atom_id res chain seq x y z
N MET A 1 -98.96 -16.13 -7.18
CA MET A 1 -98.33 -15.87 -5.87
C MET A 1 -97.31 -16.96 -5.57
N ARG A 2 -96.04 -16.67 -5.88
CA ARG A 2 -94.74 -17.34 -5.64
C ARG A 2 -93.76 -16.50 -6.50
N LEU A 3 -92.72 -15.89 -5.92
CA LEU A 3 -91.32 -16.39 -5.87
C LEU A 3 -90.80 -16.79 -7.27
N GLU A 4 -89.63 -16.37 -7.78
CA GLU A 4 -88.45 -15.64 -7.23
C GLU A 4 -87.96 -14.58 -8.29
N THR A 5 -86.76 -13.96 -8.32
CA THR A 5 -85.51 -13.93 -7.52
C THR A 5 -84.84 -12.54 -7.67
N LEU A 6 -83.71 -12.26 -7.01
CA LEU A 6 -82.79 -11.12 -7.27
C LEU A 6 -81.34 -11.64 -7.36
N LEU A 7 -80.62 -11.33 -8.44
CA LEU A 7 -79.16 -11.54 -8.53
C LEU A 7 -78.43 -10.27 -8.10
N ALA A 8 -77.49 -10.40 -7.16
CA ALA A 8 -76.49 -9.39 -6.83
C ALA A 8 -75.09 -9.92 -7.20
N GLY A 9 -74.39 -9.23 -8.09
CA GLY A 9 -73.02 -9.55 -8.46
C GLY A 9 -72.02 -8.84 -7.53
N GLY A 10 -71.30 -9.61 -6.71
CA GLY A 10 -70.19 -9.10 -5.90
C GLY A 10 -68.84 -9.29 -6.60
N VAL A 11 -68.08 -8.22 -6.79
CA VAL A 11 -66.69 -8.29 -7.27
C VAL A 11 -65.78 -8.53 -6.07
N ALA A 12 -65.08 -9.67 -6.04
CA ALA A 12 -64.08 -9.95 -5.02
C ALA A 12 -62.72 -9.38 -5.45
N LEU A 13 -62.25 -8.34 -4.76
CA LEU A 13 -60.91 -7.79 -4.94
C LEU A 13 -59.93 -8.60 -4.08
N ALA A 14 -59.10 -9.44 -4.71
CA ALA A 14 -58.08 -10.22 -4.00
C ALA A 14 -56.86 -9.34 -3.69
N ALA A 15 -56.63 -9.04 -2.42
CA ALA A 15 -55.44 -8.34 -1.95
C ALA A 15 -54.24 -9.29 -1.90
N LEU A 16 -53.31 -9.17 -2.85
CA LEU A 16 -51.99 -9.78 -2.80
C LEU A 16 -51.07 -8.92 -1.92
N ALA A 17 -50.78 -9.40 -0.70
CA ALA A 17 -49.85 -8.76 0.21
C ALA A 17 -48.89 -9.80 0.82
N GLY A 18 -47.59 -9.43 0.90
CA GLY A 18 -46.63 -10.11 1.79
C GLY A 18 -45.62 -11.06 1.13
N ALA A 19 -44.64 -10.51 0.39
CA ALA A 19 -43.41 -11.22 0.04
C ALA A 19 -42.22 -10.26 -0.18
N GLN A 20 -41.92 -9.38 0.79
CA GLN A 20 -40.83 -8.39 0.68
C GLN A 20 -39.86 -8.17 1.89
N PRO A 21 -40.02 -8.75 3.10
CA PRO A 21 -39.12 -8.39 4.21
C PRO A 21 -37.67 -8.94 4.06
N ALA A 22 -37.48 -10.08 3.40
CA ALA A 22 -36.15 -10.73 3.32
C ALA A 22 -35.17 -10.03 2.37
N LEU A 23 -35.65 -9.53 1.22
CA LEU A 23 -34.81 -8.84 0.24
C LEU A 23 -34.31 -7.48 0.76
N ALA A 24 -35.14 -6.75 1.50
CA ALA A 24 -34.76 -5.47 2.09
C ALA A 24 -33.75 -5.61 3.25
N ALA A 25 -33.80 -6.72 4.00
CA ALA A 25 -32.83 -6.97 5.07
C ALA A 25 -31.42 -7.26 4.50
N GLY A 26 -31.32 -8.12 3.50
CA GLY A 26 -30.03 -8.50 2.91
C GLY A 26 -29.28 -7.35 2.21
N THR A 27 -30.01 -6.39 1.61
CA THR A 27 -29.38 -5.20 1.02
C THR A 27 -28.88 -4.22 2.08
N THR A 28 -29.61 -4.05 3.19
CA THR A 28 -29.14 -3.21 4.32
C THR A 28 -27.91 -3.79 5.02
N GLU A 29 -27.80 -5.12 5.10
CA GLU A 29 -26.64 -5.79 5.71
C GLU A 29 -25.39 -5.64 4.82
N ALA A 30 -25.52 -5.87 3.51
CA ALA A 30 -24.43 -5.66 2.55
C ALA A 30 -23.92 -4.20 2.54
N ALA A 31 -24.82 -3.21 2.59
CA ALA A 31 -24.43 -1.81 2.69
C ALA A 31 -23.64 -1.50 3.97
N ALA A 32 -23.98 -2.14 5.10
CA ALA A 32 -23.26 -1.96 6.37
C ALA A 32 -21.87 -2.61 6.37
N VAL A 33 -21.67 -3.71 5.64
CA VAL A 33 -20.33 -4.29 5.40
C VAL A 33 -19.46 -3.34 4.57
N VAL A 34 -20.01 -2.76 3.49
CA VAL A 34 -19.28 -1.79 2.65
C VAL A 34 -18.91 -0.52 3.43
N ALA A 35 -19.79 -0.04 4.33
CA ALA A 35 -19.46 1.04 5.24
C ALA A 35 -18.33 0.66 6.22
N THR A 36 -18.38 -0.54 6.80
CA THR A 36 -17.33 -1.06 7.71
C THR A 36 -15.98 -1.15 7.01
N TYR A 37 -15.95 -1.63 5.76
CA TYR A 37 -14.75 -1.65 4.93
C TYR A 37 -14.17 -0.24 4.72
N ALA A 38 -14.99 0.76 4.43
CA ALA A 38 -14.54 2.15 4.29
C ALA A 38 -14.01 2.76 5.60
N ASP A 39 -14.56 2.37 6.76
CA ASP A 39 -14.07 2.79 8.08
C ASP A 39 -12.73 2.14 8.43
N ILE A 40 -12.53 0.88 8.05
CA ILE A 40 -11.24 0.19 8.21
C ILE A 40 -10.18 0.79 7.28
N ALA A 41 -10.51 1.04 6.01
CA ALA A 41 -9.60 1.68 5.05
C ALA A 41 -9.06 2.99 5.62
N LYS A 42 -9.97 3.88 6.04
CA LYS A 42 -9.62 5.16 6.67
C LYS A 42 -8.72 4.96 7.89
N ALA A 43 -9.03 3.99 8.75
CA ALA A 43 -8.25 3.73 9.96
C ALA A 43 -6.83 3.23 9.67
N GLY A 44 -6.66 2.34 8.68
CA GLY A 44 -5.34 1.85 8.27
C GLY A 44 -4.47 2.97 7.66
N TYR A 45 -5.04 3.81 6.79
CA TYR A 45 -4.31 4.95 6.23
C TYR A 45 -3.99 6.03 7.27
N GLU A 46 -4.88 6.29 8.24
CA GLU A 46 -4.59 7.20 9.36
C GLU A 46 -3.44 6.71 10.24
N ASP A 47 -3.40 5.41 10.52
CA ASP A 47 -2.32 4.80 11.29
C ASP A 47 -1.00 4.81 10.48
N SER A 48 -1.06 4.53 9.18
CA SER A 48 0.09 4.62 8.24
C SER A 48 0.69 6.03 8.21
N LEU A 49 -0.16 7.06 8.08
CA LEU A 49 0.25 8.46 8.18
C LEU A 49 0.85 8.80 9.55
N SER A 50 0.26 8.29 10.64
CA SER A 50 0.77 8.52 11.99
C SER A 50 2.14 7.88 12.22
N THR A 51 2.41 6.72 11.63
CA THR A 51 3.70 6.05 11.73
C THR A 51 4.74 6.62 10.75
N ALA A 52 4.33 7.08 9.56
CA ALA A 52 5.21 7.81 8.65
C ALA A 52 5.72 9.12 9.29
N LYS A 53 4.86 9.84 10.04
CA LYS A 53 5.28 11.01 10.85
C LYS A 53 6.23 10.66 12.00
N ALA A 54 6.22 9.43 12.49
CA ALA A 54 7.19 8.96 13.49
C ALA A 54 8.53 8.53 12.84
N LEU A 55 8.48 7.96 11.63
CA LEU A 55 9.65 7.72 10.77
C LEU A 55 10.36 9.03 10.42
N ASP A 56 9.61 10.03 9.97
CA ASP A 56 10.11 11.35 9.62
C ASP A 56 10.86 12.02 10.79
N ALA A 57 10.24 12.08 11.97
CA ALA A 57 10.90 12.59 13.18
C ALA A 57 12.17 11.79 13.58
N ALA A 58 12.23 10.50 13.25
CA ALA A 58 13.44 9.67 13.46
C ALA A 58 14.52 9.94 12.39
N ILE A 59 14.12 10.23 11.14
CA ILE A 59 14.99 10.71 10.07
C ILE A 59 15.56 12.09 10.42
N GLU A 60 14.74 13.06 10.85
CA GLU A 60 15.21 14.37 11.32
C GLU A 60 16.27 14.22 12.43
N ALA A 61 16.00 13.37 13.42
CA ALA A 61 16.94 13.10 14.51
C ALA A 61 18.23 12.41 14.04
N PHE A 62 18.16 11.54 13.04
CA PHE A 62 19.32 10.92 12.41
C PHE A 62 20.15 11.93 11.61
N LEU A 63 19.54 12.74 10.76
CA LEU A 63 20.23 13.76 9.96
C LEU A 63 20.84 14.86 10.83
N ALA A 64 20.23 15.19 11.97
CA ALA A 64 20.77 16.15 12.94
C ALA A 64 21.97 15.60 13.75
N ALA A 65 22.07 14.27 13.89
CA ALA A 65 23.17 13.61 14.62
C ALA A 65 23.50 12.24 13.99
N PRO A 66 24.23 12.19 12.86
CA PRO A 66 24.47 10.94 12.13
C PRO A 66 25.36 9.97 12.93
N THR A 67 24.74 8.97 13.55
CA THR A 67 25.40 7.93 14.34
C THR A 67 24.71 6.58 14.09
N GLU A 68 25.38 5.47 14.36
CA GLU A 68 24.77 4.14 14.21
C GLU A 68 23.53 3.96 15.10
N ASP A 69 23.49 4.58 16.29
CA ASP A 69 22.33 4.54 17.18
C ASP A 69 21.12 5.27 16.58
N THR A 70 21.32 6.44 15.98
CA THR A 70 20.25 7.23 15.36
C THR A 70 19.83 6.67 13.99
N LEU A 71 20.76 6.12 13.20
CA LEU A 71 20.43 5.34 12.00
C LEU A 71 19.60 4.11 12.36
N SER A 72 19.96 3.39 13.42
CA SER A 72 19.19 2.23 13.90
C SER A 72 17.78 2.64 14.37
N ALA A 73 17.62 3.83 14.94
CA ALA A 73 16.31 4.37 15.32
C ALA A 73 15.45 4.71 14.08
N ALA A 74 16.02 5.34 13.05
CA ALA A 74 15.32 5.60 11.78
C ALA A 74 14.92 4.28 11.07
N LYS A 75 15.82 3.30 11.00
CA LYS A 75 15.53 1.94 10.48
C LYS A 75 14.38 1.26 11.24
N ALA A 76 14.40 1.30 12.57
CA ALA A 76 13.32 0.73 13.39
C ALA A 76 11.98 1.46 13.18
N ALA A 77 12.00 2.78 12.99
CA ALA A 77 10.81 3.57 12.69
C ALA A 77 10.26 3.29 11.28
N TRP A 78 11.12 3.00 10.29
CA TRP A 78 10.70 2.60 8.95
C TRP A 78 9.95 1.27 8.97
N ILE A 79 10.52 0.26 9.64
CA ILE A 79 9.87 -1.05 9.83
C ILE A 79 8.51 -0.88 10.55
N ALA A 80 8.43 0.00 11.56
CA ALA A 80 7.18 0.29 12.25
C ALA A 80 6.14 1.02 11.36
N ALA A 81 6.58 1.86 10.43
CA ALA A 81 5.71 2.54 9.46
C ALA A 81 5.21 1.62 8.34
N ARG A 82 6.00 0.61 7.98
CA ARG A 82 5.64 -0.41 6.99
C ARG A 82 4.44 -1.25 7.41
N VAL A 83 4.35 -1.60 8.71
CA VAL A 83 3.32 -2.50 9.27
C VAL A 83 1.87 -2.09 8.99
N PRO A 84 1.39 -0.88 9.36
CA PRO A 84 0.02 -0.47 9.07
C PRO A 84 -0.21 -0.29 7.57
N TYR A 85 0.79 0.16 6.82
CA TYR A 85 0.68 0.40 5.38
C TYR A 85 0.43 -0.89 4.59
N GLN A 86 1.19 -1.97 4.83
CA GLN A 86 0.98 -3.26 4.15
C GLN A 86 -0.43 -3.82 4.38
N GLN A 87 -0.99 -3.62 5.58
CA GLN A 87 -2.37 -4.00 5.87
C GLN A 87 -3.42 -3.20 5.04
N THR A 88 -3.02 -2.09 4.39
CA THR A 88 -3.86 -1.32 3.46
C THR A 88 -3.78 -1.75 1.99
N GLU A 89 -2.86 -2.63 1.60
CA GLU A 89 -2.79 -3.10 0.20
C GLU A 89 -4.07 -3.84 -0.23
N ALA A 90 -4.79 -4.46 0.71
CA ALA A 90 -6.07 -5.12 0.48
C ALA A 90 -7.17 -4.17 -0.08
N PHE A 91 -6.94 -2.85 -0.04
CA PHE A 91 -7.85 -1.82 -0.55
C PHE A 91 -7.53 -1.33 -1.97
N ARG A 92 -6.35 -1.66 -2.52
CA ARG A 92 -5.84 -1.18 -3.81
C ARG A 92 -6.70 -1.64 -4.99
N PHE A 93 -6.64 -2.93 -5.34
CA PHE A 93 -7.18 -3.49 -6.58
C PHE A 93 -8.70 -3.40 -6.74
N GLY A 94 -9.43 -3.09 -5.66
CA GLY A 94 -10.88 -2.84 -5.68
C GLY A 94 -11.28 -1.38 -5.87
N ASN A 95 -10.34 -0.44 -5.74
CA ASN A 95 -10.59 1.00 -5.67
C ASN A 95 -9.62 1.81 -6.57
N PRO A 96 -10.08 2.33 -7.73
CA PRO A 96 -9.22 3.10 -8.64
C PRO A 96 -8.53 4.30 -7.99
N VAL A 97 -9.12 4.93 -6.96
CA VAL A 97 -8.49 6.07 -6.28
C VAL A 97 -7.27 5.65 -5.45
N VAL A 98 -7.23 4.40 -4.98
CA VAL A 98 -6.06 3.85 -4.30
C VAL A 98 -5.04 3.38 -5.34
N ASP A 99 -5.50 2.70 -6.39
CA ASP A 99 -4.63 2.16 -7.45
C ASP A 99 -3.89 3.27 -8.23
N ASP A 100 -4.59 4.35 -8.61
CA ASP A 100 -4.00 5.56 -9.25
C ASP A 100 -2.99 6.29 -8.34
N TRP A 101 -2.99 6.03 -7.03
CA TRP A 101 -2.18 6.72 -6.01
C TRP A 101 -0.99 5.89 -5.51
N GLU A 102 -1.11 4.56 -5.52
CA GLU A 102 -0.20 3.68 -4.75
C GLU A 102 1.26 3.70 -5.22
N GLY A 103 1.50 3.89 -6.52
CA GLY A 103 2.85 4.02 -7.08
C GLY A 103 3.68 5.16 -6.46
N LYS A 104 3.03 6.18 -5.88
CA LYS A 104 3.73 7.27 -5.18
C LYS A 104 4.40 6.83 -3.86
N VAL A 105 3.86 5.79 -3.23
CA VAL A 105 4.29 5.34 -1.89
C VAL A 105 4.93 3.96 -1.87
N ASN A 106 4.65 3.10 -2.86
CA ASN A 106 4.96 1.67 -2.81
C ASN A 106 5.37 1.07 -4.16
N ALA A 107 5.77 1.89 -5.15
CA ALA A 107 6.27 1.38 -6.41
C ALA A 107 7.52 0.50 -6.23
N TRP A 108 7.55 -0.60 -6.97
CA TRP A 108 8.60 -1.62 -6.99
C TRP A 108 8.56 -2.32 -8.36
N PRO A 109 9.68 -2.79 -8.95
CA PRO A 109 11.06 -2.75 -8.44
C PRO A 109 11.74 -1.38 -8.55
N LEU A 110 12.85 -1.19 -7.84
CA LEU A 110 13.60 0.07 -7.75
C LEU A 110 15.02 -0.10 -8.27
N ASP A 111 15.40 0.65 -9.31
CA ASP A 111 16.78 0.73 -9.80
C ASP A 111 17.64 1.61 -8.87
N GLU A 112 18.37 0.96 -7.97
CA GLU A 112 19.21 1.58 -6.93
C GLU A 112 20.18 2.64 -7.48
N GLY A 113 20.76 2.35 -8.65
CA GLY A 113 21.72 3.19 -9.34
C GLY A 113 21.11 4.47 -9.93
N LEU A 114 19.78 4.64 -9.94
CA LEU A 114 19.14 5.93 -10.15
C LEU A 114 19.46 6.89 -8.99
N ILE A 115 19.35 6.41 -7.74
CA ILE A 115 19.33 7.25 -6.54
C ILE A 115 20.75 7.61 -6.08
N ASP A 116 21.62 6.63 -5.88
CA ASP A 116 22.93 6.80 -5.23
C ASP A 116 24.02 5.93 -5.90
N TYR A 117 25.20 5.85 -5.27
CA TYR A 117 26.22 4.89 -5.64
C TYR A 117 25.76 3.43 -5.42
N VAL A 118 26.33 2.54 -6.23
CA VAL A 118 26.15 1.09 -6.22
C VAL A 118 27.52 0.39 -6.28
N ASP A 119 27.61 -0.88 -5.85
CA ASP A 119 28.78 -1.72 -5.98
C ASP A 119 29.07 -2.03 -7.46
N ALA A 120 30.33 -2.32 -7.77
CA ALA A 120 30.75 -2.71 -9.11
C ALA A 120 30.06 -3.98 -9.64
N SER A 121 29.46 -4.81 -8.77
CA SER A 121 28.65 -5.97 -9.19
C SER A 121 27.30 -5.62 -9.80
N TYR A 122 26.76 -4.42 -9.55
CA TYR A 122 25.46 -3.98 -10.11
C TYR A 122 25.50 -3.90 -11.64
N GLY A 123 26.65 -3.54 -12.21
CA GLY A 123 26.81 -3.28 -13.63
C GLY A 123 26.92 -1.79 -13.94
N ALA A 124 27.09 -1.46 -15.22
CA ALA A 124 27.35 -0.09 -15.68
C ALA A 124 26.34 0.43 -16.72
N GLU A 125 25.48 -0.45 -17.25
CA GLU A 125 24.50 -0.14 -18.29
C GLU A 125 23.38 -1.19 -18.26
N SER A 126 22.18 -0.80 -18.69
CA SER A 126 21.03 -1.69 -18.87
C SER A 126 20.40 -1.43 -20.25
N ASP A 127 20.12 -2.49 -21.00
CA ASP A 127 19.39 -2.40 -22.28
C ASP A 127 17.94 -1.89 -22.10
N ALA A 128 17.39 -2.02 -20.88
CA ALA A 128 16.03 -1.60 -20.53
C ALA A 128 15.98 -0.21 -19.89
N ASN A 129 16.97 0.17 -19.07
CA ASN A 129 16.98 1.45 -18.37
C ASN A 129 18.18 2.33 -18.77
N SER A 130 17.92 3.41 -19.51
CA SER A 130 18.95 4.40 -19.88
C SER A 130 19.50 5.24 -18.72
N LEU A 131 18.84 5.21 -17.55
CA LEU A 131 19.18 5.93 -16.32
C LEU A 131 19.72 4.99 -15.22
N TYR A 132 20.03 3.73 -15.55
CA TYR A 132 20.39 2.65 -14.61
C TYR A 132 21.48 3.00 -13.58
N THR A 133 22.42 3.87 -13.92
CA THR A 133 23.47 4.36 -13.02
C THR A 133 23.53 5.90 -12.95
N LEU A 134 22.37 6.58 -13.06
CA LEU A 134 22.28 8.04 -13.08
C LEU A 134 22.86 8.69 -11.81
N ASN A 135 22.69 8.05 -10.65
CA ASN A 135 23.20 8.48 -9.35
C ASN A 135 22.91 9.97 -9.07
N VAL A 136 21.64 10.29 -8.82
CA VAL A 136 21.16 11.65 -8.55
C VAL A 136 21.90 12.29 -7.37
N ILE A 137 22.22 11.54 -6.33
CA ILE A 137 23.02 12.04 -5.20
C ILE A 137 24.44 12.44 -5.64
N GLY A 138 25.03 11.71 -6.58
CA GLY A 138 26.33 11.98 -7.17
C GLY A 138 26.40 13.19 -8.11
N HIS A 139 25.31 13.51 -8.80
CA HIS A 139 25.32 14.44 -9.94
C HIS A 139 24.34 15.62 -9.75
N PRO A 140 24.83 16.88 -9.69
CA PRO A 140 23.99 18.07 -9.57
C PRO A 140 23.36 18.52 -10.90
N GLU A 141 23.75 17.91 -12.03
CA GLU A 141 23.21 18.15 -13.36
C GLU A 141 22.98 16.77 -13.99
N LEU A 142 21.77 16.52 -14.48
CA LEU A 142 21.32 15.22 -14.99
C LEU A 142 20.89 15.35 -16.45
N GLU A 143 21.03 14.29 -17.24
CA GLU A 143 20.50 14.23 -18.61
C GLU A 143 19.39 13.17 -18.67
N ILE A 144 18.14 13.62 -18.81
CA ILE A 144 16.95 12.76 -18.82
C ILE A 144 16.18 13.02 -20.12
N GLY A 145 15.98 11.99 -20.93
CA GLY A 145 15.28 12.12 -22.23
C GLY A 145 15.95 13.06 -23.24
N GLY A 146 17.25 13.36 -23.07
CA GLY A 146 17.99 14.34 -23.86
C GLY A 146 17.74 15.81 -23.46
N ALA A 147 17.22 16.03 -22.24
CA ALA A 147 17.11 17.33 -21.61
C ALA A 147 17.93 17.40 -20.32
N THR A 148 18.67 18.49 -20.16
CA THR A 148 19.39 18.81 -18.92
C THR A 148 18.40 19.17 -17.80
N VAL A 149 18.51 18.47 -16.67
CA VAL A 149 17.74 18.72 -15.44
C VAL A 149 18.69 19.21 -14.34
N ASP A 150 18.37 20.36 -13.76
CA ASP A 150 19.09 20.90 -12.59
C ASP A 150 18.68 20.10 -11.34
N ALA A 151 19.63 19.36 -10.79
CA ALA A 151 19.50 18.61 -9.54
C ALA A 151 20.45 19.17 -8.47
N SER A 152 20.93 20.41 -8.60
CA SER A 152 21.89 21.03 -7.68
C SER A 152 21.34 21.15 -6.26
N THR A 153 20.02 21.35 -6.16
CA THR A 153 19.23 21.18 -4.94
C THR A 153 18.28 20.01 -5.13
N ILE A 154 18.23 19.09 -4.16
CA ILE A 154 17.25 17.99 -4.14
C ILE A 154 16.05 18.47 -3.32
N THR A 155 14.86 18.37 -3.89
CA THR A 155 13.58 18.78 -3.27
C THR A 155 12.49 17.75 -3.59
N PRO A 156 11.37 17.74 -2.84
CA PRO A 156 10.19 16.93 -3.15
C PRO A 156 9.75 17.02 -4.62
N GLU A 157 9.73 18.21 -5.21
CA GLU A 157 9.30 18.43 -6.59
C GLU A 157 10.27 17.85 -7.61
N LEU A 158 11.58 17.85 -7.33
CA LEU A 158 12.56 17.17 -8.18
C LEU A 158 12.30 15.66 -8.19
N LEU A 159 12.10 15.05 -7.01
CA LEU A 159 11.89 13.61 -6.90
C LEU A 159 10.58 13.20 -7.61
N ALA A 160 9.46 13.84 -7.24
CA ALA A 160 8.14 13.46 -7.71
C ALA A 160 7.85 13.85 -9.17
N GLU A 161 8.36 14.97 -9.69
CA GLU A 161 8.02 15.43 -11.05
C GLU A 161 9.10 15.20 -12.11
N LYS A 162 10.31 14.73 -11.74
CA LYS A 162 11.43 14.58 -12.68
C LYS A 162 12.15 13.24 -12.59
N LEU A 163 12.07 12.54 -11.45
CA LEU A 163 12.82 11.32 -11.20
C LEU A 163 11.94 10.07 -11.07
N GLN A 164 10.79 10.16 -10.43
CA GLN A 164 9.81 9.08 -10.41
C GLN A 164 9.39 8.72 -11.84
N GLU A 165 9.56 7.46 -12.22
CA GLU A 165 9.29 6.89 -13.55
C GLU A 165 10.01 7.64 -14.70
N ALA A 166 11.15 8.27 -14.40
CA ALA A 166 11.90 9.09 -15.35
C ALA A 166 12.22 8.31 -16.64
N GLY A 167 11.89 8.92 -17.78
CA GLY A 167 12.06 8.28 -19.09
C GLY A 167 10.96 7.28 -19.48
N GLU A 168 9.82 7.25 -18.76
CA GLU A 168 8.74 6.27 -18.93
C GLU A 168 9.20 4.84 -18.57
N ILE A 169 10.03 4.73 -17.53
CA ILE A 169 10.66 3.49 -17.08
C ILE A 169 10.18 3.19 -15.66
N GLU A 170 9.40 2.13 -15.50
CA GLU A 170 8.73 1.75 -14.25
C GLU A 170 9.70 1.53 -13.09
N THR A 171 10.91 1.01 -13.38
CA THR A 171 11.95 0.74 -12.37
C THR A 171 12.64 1.99 -11.83
N ASN A 172 12.43 3.17 -12.44
CA ASN A 172 12.97 4.43 -11.94
C ASN A 172 12.14 4.98 -10.76
N VAL A 173 12.04 4.19 -9.69
CA VAL A 173 11.36 4.57 -8.45
C VAL A 173 12.27 5.50 -7.65
N ALA A 174 11.78 6.71 -7.37
CA ALA A 174 12.53 7.78 -6.71
C ALA A 174 11.94 8.21 -5.36
N ILE A 175 10.74 7.72 -5.01
CA ILE A 175 9.95 8.18 -3.87
C ILE A 175 9.33 6.99 -3.10
N GLY A 176 8.57 7.28 -2.05
CA GLY A 176 7.87 6.27 -1.25
C GLY A 176 8.75 5.45 -0.31
N TYR A 177 8.17 4.37 0.24
CA TYR A 177 8.82 3.53 1.26
C TYR A 177 10.17 2.97 0.80
N HIS A 178 10.23 2.43 -0.42
CA HIS A 178 11.42 1.75 -0.95
C HIS A 178 12.59 2.70 -1.24
N ALA A 179 12.32 3.93 -1.68
CA ALA A 179 13.38 4.94 -1.81
C ALA A 179 13.99 5.30 -0.44
N ILE A 180 13.15 5.48 0.59
CA ILE A 180 13.60 5.71 1.98
C ILE A 180 14.37 4.48 2.50
N GLU A 181 13.91 3.28 2.17
CA GLU A 181 14.55 2.01 2.54
C GLU A 181 15.97 1.91 1.95
N PHE A 182 16.13 2.08 0.63
CA PHE A 182 17.43 2.10 -0.02
C PHE A 182 18.36 3.19 0.54
N LEU A 183 17.81 4.34 0.91
CA LEU A 183 18.59 5.40 1.55
C LEU A 183 19.05 5.02 2.95
N LEU A 184 18.23 4.33 3.76
CA LEU A 184 18.62 3.90 5.10
C LEU A 184 19.54 2.67 5.11
N TRP A 185 19.30 1.68 4.26
CA TRP A 185 20.05 0.41 4.24
C TRP A 185 21.16 0.37 3.18
N GLY A 186 21.05 1.10 2.08
CA GLY A 186 21.87 0.90 0.88
C GLY A 186 21.57 -0.45 0.23
N GLN A 187 22.39 -0.83 -0.76
CA GLN A 187 22.19 -2.10 -1.45
C GLN A 187 22.24 -3.30 -0.52
N ASP A 188 21.41 -4.29 -0.80
CA ASP A 188 21.67 -5.64 -0.30
C ASP A 188 22.67 -6.37 -1.19
N LEU A 189 23.75 -6.85 -0.57
CA LEU A 189 24.81 -7.61 -1.24
C LEU A 189 24.90 -9.05 -0.70
N ASN A 190 23.87 -9.53 0.02
CA ASN A 190 23.80 -10.90 0.50
C ASN A 190 23.17 -11.85 -0.55
N GLY A 191 22.52 -11.31 -1.60
CA GLY A 191 21.97 -12.06 -2.72
C GLY A 191 20.73 -12.87 -2.29
N THR A 192 20.71 -14.17 -2.54
CA THR A 192 19.68 -15.08 -1.97
C THR A 192 20.04 -15.62 -0.58
N GLY A 193 21.06 -15.04 0.07
CA GLY A 193 21.45 -15.33 1.45
C GLY A 193 20.85 -14.32 2.43
N PRO A 194 20.65 -14.69 3.70
CA PRO A 194 20.02 -13.80 4.69
C PRO A 194 20.92 -12.62 5.05
N GLY A 195 20.29 -11.47 5.30
CA GLY A 195 20.92 -10.23 5.73
C GLY A 195 20.44 -9.02 4.93
N ALA A 196 20.45 -7.87 5.59
CA ALA A 196 20.07 -6.59 4.99
C ALA A 196 21.29 -5.78 4.49
N GLY A 197 21.01 -4.69 3.78
CA GLY A 197 21.96 -3.67 3.37
C GLY A 197 22.69 -3.00 4.55
N LYS A 198 23.94 -2.59 4.30
CA LYS A 198 24.93 -2.21 5.34
C LYS A 198 25.47 -0.78 5.20
N ARG A 199 24.67 0.15 4.69
CA ARG A 199 25.02 1.58 4.66
C ARG A 199 25.32 2.09 6.07
N PRO A 200 26.48 2.75 6.29
CA PRO A 200 26.88 3.29 7.59
C PRO A 200 26.27 4.68 7.83
N ALA A 201 26.17 5.09 9.09
CA ALA A 201 25.73 6.43 9.46
C ALA A 201 26.65 7.55 8.94
N THR A 202 27.93 7.23 8.68
CA THR A 202 28.91 8.17 8.11
C THR A 202 28.62 8.56 6.66
N ASP A 203 27.64 7.95 6.00
CA ASP A 203 27.11 8.41 4.70
C ASP A 203 26.17 9.63 4.81
N TYR A 204 25.88 10.05 6.04
CA TYR A 204 25.09 11.24 6.35
C TYR A 204 25.87 12.27 7.18
N ASP A 205 27.07 11.91 7.68
CA ASP A 205 27.97 12.83 8.38
C ASP A 205 28.75 13.70 7.36
N ALA A 206 28.35 14.96 7.19
CA ALA A 206 29.04 15.91 6.32
C ALA A 206 30.52 16.17 6.72
N ALA A 207 30.90 15.96 7.99
CA ALA A 207 32.27 16.16 8.47
C ALA A 207 33.16 14.92 8.30
N ASN A 208 32.58 13.71 8.31
CA ASN A 208 33.30 12.43 8.20
C ASN A 208 32.78 11.54 7.04
N CYS A 209 32.32 12.20 5.97
CA CYS A 209 31.55 11.59 4.88
C CYS A 209 32.26 10.40 4.19
N THR A 210 31.66 9.20 4.27
CA THR A 210 32.23 7.97 3.69
C THR A 210 31.81 7.70 2.24
N GLY A 211 30.50 7.72 1.95
CA GLY A 211 29.94 7.47 0.61
C GLY A 211 29.95 8.67 -0.34
N GLY A 212 30.64 9.76 0.02
CA GLY A 212 30.58 11.04 -0.70
C GLY A 212 29.18 11.69 -0.65
N ASN A 213 29.07 12.96 -1.06
CA ASN A 213 27.79 13.66 -1.26
C ASN A 213 26.79 13.61 -0.08
N CYS A 214 27.28 13.48 1.16
CA CYS A 214 26.44 13.22 2.34
C CYS A 214 25.33 14.26 2.56
N GLU A 215 25.59 15.55 2.29
CA GLU A 215 24.57 16.61 2.36
C GLU A 215 23.45 16.42 1.32
N ARG A 216 23.77 15.91 0.11
CA ARG A 216 22.78 15.61 -0.93
C ARG A 216 21.97 14.36 -0.59
N ARG A 217 22.62 13.33 -0.03
CA ARG A 217 21.93 12.12 0.47
C ARG A 217 20.97 12.44 1.61
N ALA A 218 21.38 13.31 2.54
CA ALA A 218 20.51 13.84 3.59
C ALA A 218 19.30 14.60 3.03
N ALA A 219 19.52 15.48 2.04
CA ALA A 219 18.44 16.22 1.37
C ALA A 219 17.47 15.29 0.61
N TYR A 220 17.97 14.22 -0.01
CA TYR A 220 17.12 13.20 -0.65
C TYR A 220 16.27 12.47 0.40
N LEU A 221 16.88 11.94 1.47
CA LEU A 221 16.17 11.20 2.51
C LEU A 221 15.07 12.04 3.18
N ALA A 222 15.34 13.33 3.45
CA ALA A 222 14.33 14.27 3.93
C ALA A 222 13.21 14.48 2.88
N SER A 223 13.56 14.77 1.62
CA SER A 223 12.57 15.03 0.55
C SER A 223 11.66 13.83 0.27
N ALA A 224 12.18 12.60 0.36
CA ALA A 224 11.39 11.38 0.21
C ALA A 224 10.46 11.15 1.41
N SER A 225 10.90 11.50 2.63
CA SER A 225 10.09 11.46 3.85
C SER A 225 8.93 12.46 3.81
N ASP A 226 9.20 13.71 3.39
CA ASP A 226 8.21 14.76 3.18
C ASP A 226 7.12 14.32 2.19
N LEU A 227 7.52 13.72 1.06
CA LEU A 227 6.58 13.20 0.05
C LEU A 227 5.72 12.06 0.59
N LEU A 228 6.33 11.07 1.27
CA LEU A 228 5.57 9.96 1.86
C LEU A 228 4.49 10.47 2.84
N ILE A 229 4.79 11.50 3.63
CA ILE A 229 3.78 12.16 4.47
C ILE A 229 2.69 12.82 3.61
N ALA A 230 3.06 13.63 2.61
CA ALA A 230 2.10 14.35 1.78
C ALA A 230 1.14 13.42 1.02
N ASP A 231 1.65 12.33 0.46
CA ASP A 231 0.85 11.33 -0.25
C ASP A 231 -0.02 10.51 0.71
N LEU A 232 0.45 10.19 1.91
CA LEU A 232 -0.40 9.59 2.95
C LEU A 232 -1.48 10.55 3.46
N GLU A 233 -1.25 11.86 3.47
CA GLU A 233 -2.31 12.85 3.75
C GLU A 233 -3.36 12.89 2.63
N GLU A 234 -2.97 12.75 1.36
CA GLU A 234 -3.89 12.67 0.23
C GLU A 234 -4.85 11.46 0.37
N ILE A 235 -4.33 10.26 0.63
CA ILE A 235 -5.18 9.06 0.71
C ILE A 235 -6.06 9.05 1.97
N VAL A 236 -5.59 9.60 3.10
CA VAL A 236 -6.42 9.82 4.29
C VAL A 236 -7.57 10.80 3.99
N ALA A 237 -7.33 11.85 3.20
CA ALA A 237 -8.38 12.76 2.75
C ALA A 237 -9.35 12.05 1.78
N ALA A 238 -8.87 11.19 0.88
CA ALA A 238 -9.69 10.42 -0.04
C ALA A 238 -10.65 9.43 0.67
N TRP A 239 -10.23 8.87 1.81
CA TRP A 239 -11.04 7.97 2.65
C TRP A 239 -11.83 8.66 3.77
N SER A 240 -11.66 9.96 3.96
CA SER A 240 -12.42 10.75 4.93
C SER A 240 -13.89 10.98 4.51
N GLU A 241 -14.70 11.55 5.40
CA GLU A 241 -16.11 11.87 5.09
C GLU A 241 -16.19 12.85 3.91
N GLY A 242 -16.90 12.46 2.84
CA GLY A 242 -16.96 13.22 1.58
C GLY A 242 -15.72 13.08 0.69
N GLY A 243 -14.69 12.33 1.09
CA GLY A 243 -13.51 12.02 0.28
C GLY A 243 -13.85 11.17 -0.96
N LYS A 244 -13.03 11.27 -2.02
CA LYS A 244 -13.27 10.64 -3.33
C LYS A 244 -13.42 9.12 -3.21
N ALA A 245 -12.40 8.43 -2.68
CA ALA A 245 -12.36 6.97 -2.54
C ALA A 245 -13.56 6.43 -1.74
N ARG A 246 -13.91 7.09 -0.63
CA ARG A 246 -15.06 6.72 0.20
C ARG A 246 -16.40 6.99 -0.51
N SER A 247 -16.54 8.13 -1.16
CA SER A 247 -17.80 8.53 -1.81
C SER A 247 -18.11 7.69 -3.05
N GLU A 248 -17.10 7.39 -3.87
CA GLU A 248 -17.24 6.52 -5.04
C GLU A 248 -17.58 5.08 -4.66
N LEU A 249 -17.02 4.57 -3.55
CA LEU A 249 -17.40 3.27 -3.00
C LEU A 249 -18.85 3.26 -2.49
N LEU A 250 -19.25 4.23 -1.67
CA LEU A 250 -20.58 4.27 -1.05
C LEU A 250 -21.71 4.65 -2.02
N ALA A 251 -21.38 5.17 -3.21
CA ALA A 251 -22.34 5.44 -4.28
C ALA A 251 -22.69 4.20 -5.12
N LYS A 252 -21.93 3.11 -5.03
CA LYS A 252 -22.22 1.82 -5.68
C LYS A 252 -23.46 1.16 -5.08
N SER A 253 -24.08 0.23 -5.81
CA SER A 253 -25.03 -0.70 -5.18
C SER A 253 -24.33 -1.56 -4.12
N PRO A 254 -25.04 -2.10 -3.12
CA PRO A 254 -24.45 -2.98 -2.12
C PRO A 254 -23.74 -4.19 -2.75
N GLU A 255 -24.29 -4.75 -3.82
CA GLU A 255 -23.71 -5.85 -4.58
C GLU A 255 -22.38 -5.47 -5.26
N GLU A 256 -22.31 -4.30 -5.90
CA GLU A 256 -21.07 -3.76 -6.50
C GLU A 256 -20.01 -3.38 -5.45
N GLY A 257 -20.44 -2.87 -4.30
CA GLY A 257 -19.54 -2.58 -3.17
C GLY A 257 -18.91 -3.85 -2.61
N ILE A 258 -19.71 -4.91 -2.41
CA ILE A 258 -19.21 -6.24 -2.01
C ILE A 258 -18.29 -6.82 -3.10
N ALA A 259 -18.59 -6.62 -4.38
CA ALA A 259 -17.72 -7.05 -5.48
C ALA A 259 -16.34 -6.34 -5.42
N THR A 260 -16.30 -5.02 -5.19
CA THR A 260 -15.05 -4.27 -4.96
C THR A 260 -14.21 -4.89 -3.83
N ILE A 261 -14.82 -5.29 -2.72
CA ILE A 261 -14.11 -5.90 -1.58
C ILE A 261 -13.51 -7.27 -1.96
N PHE A 262 -14.26 -8.11 -2.68
CA PHE A 262 -13.74 -9.39 -3.16
C PHE A 262 -12.65 -9.24 -4.24
N THR A 263 -12.72 -8.22 -5.10
CA THR A 263 -11.64 -7.91 -6.04
C THR A 263 -10.36 -7.52 -5.30
N GLY A 264 -10.44 -6.63 -4.30
CA GLY A 264 -9.28 -6.22 -3.49
C GLY A 264 -8.56 -7.41 -2.83
N MET A 265 -9.30 -8.21 -2.06
CA MET A 265 -8.75 -9.42 -1.43
C MET A 265 -8.25 -10.46 -2.44
N GLY A 266 -8.98 -10.66 -3.54
CA GLY A 266 -8.68 -11.68 -4.54
C GLY A 266 -7.41 -11.38 -5.34
N SER A 267 -7.26 -10.13 -5.80
CA SER A 267 -6.06 -9.70 -6.52
C SER A 267 -4.82 -9.73 -5.63
N LEU A 268 -4.87 -9.16 -4.42
CA LEU A 268 -3.73 -9.17 -3.50
C LEU A 268 -3.31 -10.61 -3.14
N SER A 269 -4.27 -11.50 -2.82
CA SER A 269 -3.94 -12.86 -2.38
C SER A 269 -3.41 -13.77 -3.49
N TYR A 270 -4.00 -13.72 -4.69
CA TYR A 270 -3.66 -14.65 -5.78
C TYR A 270 -2.79 -14.04 -6.87
N GLY A 271 -3.04 -12.79 -7.26
CA GLY A 271 -2.24 -12.07 -8.25
C GLY A 271 -0.90 -11.66 -7.65
N GLU A 272 -0.93 -10.71 -6.73
CA GLU A 272 0.29 -10.08 -6.20
C GLU A 272 1.11 -11.05 -5.34
N LEU A 273 0.57 -11.48 -4.19
CA LEU A 273 1.32 -12.29 -3.22
C LEU A 273 1.77 -13.62 -3.83
N ALA A 274 0.83 -14.45 -4.28
CA ALA A 274 1.14 -15.80 -4.75
C ALA A 274 1.68 -15.86 -6.19
N GLY A 275 1.40 -14.86 -7.03
CA GLY A 275 1.70 -14.86 -8.45
C GLY A 275 3.01 -14.16 -8.79
N GLU A 276 3.14 -12.90 -8.34
CA GLU A 276 4.29 -12.04 -8.56
C GLU A 276 5.29 -12.17 -7.39
N ARG A 277 4.99 -11.60 -6.22
CA ARG A 277 5.94 -11.37 -5.11
C ARG A 277 6.58 -12.63 -4.51
N MET A 278 5.84 -13.73 -4.35
CA MET A 278 6.40 -14.99 -3.81
C MET A 278 6.93 -15.94 -4.89
N LYS A 279 6.41 -15.86 -6.12
CA LYS A 279 6.63 -16.89 -7.14
C LYS A 279 7.64 -16.46 -8.21
N LEU A 280 7.75 -15.17 -8.55
CA LEU A 280 8.78 -14.71 -9.48
C LEU A 280 10.17 -14.80 -8.86
N GLY A 281 10.40 -14.23 -7.67
CA GLY A 281 11.67 -14.36 -6.94
C GLY A 281 12.11 -15.83 -6.76
N LEU A 282 11.17 -16.74 -6.43
CA LEU A 282 11.45 -18.18 -6.33
C LEU A 282 11.84 -18.84 -7.68
N LEU A 283 11.29 -18.37 -8.81
CA LEU A 283 11.55 -18.93 -10.14
C LEU A 283 12.78 -18.34 -10.82
N LEU A 284 13.04 -17.06 -10.60
CA LEU A 284 14.15 -16.30 -11.19
C LEU A 284 15.42 -16.39 -10.33
N HIS A 285 15.28 -16.67 -9.04
CA HIS A 285 16.34 -16.59 -8.02
C HIS A 285 16.95 -15.19 -7.93
N ASP A 286 16.10 -14.18 -8.11
CA ASP A 286 16.43 -12.77 -8.14
C ASP A 286 15.82 -12.09 -6.90
N PRO A 287 16.64 -11.53 -5.97
CA PRO A 287 16.13 -10.85 -4.79
C PRO A 287 15.45 -9.52 -5.12
N GLU A 288 15.66 -8.93 -6.31
CA GLU A 288 14.99 -7.68 -6.70
C GLU A 288 13.49 -7.87 -7.03
N GLU A 289 13.04 -9.11 -7.15
CA GLU A 289 11.61 -9.47 -7.23
C GLU A 289 10.92 -9.43 -5.84
N GLU A 290 11.68 -9.27 -4.76
CA GLU A 290 11.17 -9.25 -3.38
C GLU A 290 11.01 -7.81 -2.86
N HIS A 291 9.77 -7.41 -2.55
CA HIS A 291 9.51 -6.14 -1.85
C HIS A 291 10.22 -6.12 -0.48
N ASP A 292 10.83 -4.99 -0.14
CA ASP A 292 11.59 -4.77 1.09
C ASP A 292 12.91 -5.60 1.19
N CYS A 293 13.55 -5.89 0.06
CA CYS A 293 14.82 -6.64 0.00
C CYS A 293 15.95 -5.93 0.76
N PHE A 294 16.10 -4.60 0.61
CA PHE A 294 17.20 -3.83 1.21
C PHE A 294 17.22 -3.94 2.75
N SER A 295 16.04 -4.07 3.37
CA SER A 295 15.89 -4.21 4.82
C SER A 295 15.78 -5.65 5.34
N ASP A 296 15.77 -6.66 4.47
CA ASP A 296 15.51 -8.09 4.80
C ASP A 296 14.15 -8.26 5.53
N ASN A 297 13.13 -7.53 5.05
CA ASN A 297 11.82 -7.41 5.70
C ASN A 297 10.66 -8.03 4.89
N THR A 298 10.91 -8.56 3.69
CA THR A 298 9.93 -9.19 2.78
C THR A 298 8.91 -10.08 3.49
N PHE A 299 9.36 -10.92 4.43
CA PHE A 299 8.49 -11.83 5.17
C PHE A 299 7.43 -11.13 6.05
N ASN A 300 7.76 -9.98 6.64
CA ASN A 300 6.82 -9.17 7.41
C ASN A 300 5.81 -8.50 6.49
N SER A 301 6.21 -8.11 5.29
CA SER A 301 5.31 -7.43 4.35
C SER A 301 4.30 -8.41 3.76
N HIS A 302 4.74 -9.60 3.32
CA HIS A 302 3.83 -10.72 3.01
C HIS A 302 2.89 -11.08 4.17
N PHE A 303 3.39 -11.11 5.41
CA PHE A 303 2.56 -11.37 6.60
C PHE A 303 1.51 -10.27 6.81
N ASN A 304 1.88 -9.00 6.69
CA ASN A 304 0.95 -7.89 6.92
C ASN A 304 -0.09 -7.74 5.80
N ASP A 305 0.23 -8.11 4.55
CA ASP A 305 -0.76 -8.20 3.46
C ASP A 305 -1.85 -9.23 3.80
N ILE A 306 -1.46 -10.40 4.33
CA ILE A 306 -2.39 -11.43 4.82
C ILE A 306 -3.21 -10.92 6.01
N VAL A 307 -2.60 -10.16 6.94
CA VAL A 307 -3.34 -9.49 8.02
C VAL A 307 -4.35 -8.48 7.47
N GLY A 308 -3.99 -7.71 6.43
CA GLY A 308 -4.89 -6.81 5.70
C GLY A 308 -6.11 -7.53 5.11
N ILE A 309 -5.88 -8.64 4.40
CA ILE A 309 -6.95 -9.51 3.87
C ILE A 309 -7.86 -10.01 5.00
N ARG A 310 -7.29 -10.46 6.13
CA ARG A 310 -8.06 -10.90 7.31
C ARG A 310 -8.88 -9.75 7.91
N ASN A 311 -8.30 -8.56 8.06
CA ASN A 311 -8.98 -7.38 8.59
C ASN A 311 -10.23 -7.05 7.76
N VAL A 312 -10.11 -7.11 6.43
CA VAL A 312 -11.21 -6.91 5.47
C VAL A 312 -12.25 -8.03 5.58
N TYR A 313 -11.85 -9.30 5.49
CA TYR A 313 -12.77 -10.44 5.50
C TYR A 313 -13.61 -10.50 6.78
N PHE A 314 -12.97 -10.31 7.94
CA PHE A 314 -13.62 -10.34 9.25
C PHE A 314 -14.22 -8.99 9.70
N GLY A 315 -14.13 -7.92 8.88
CA GLY A 315 -14.71 -6.61 9.19
C GLY A 315 -14.18 -6.00 10.49
N SER A 316 -12.86 -6.12 10.73
CA SER A 316 -12.23 -5.80 12.00
C SER A 316 -10.75 -5.45 11.84
N TYR A 317 -10.37 -4.21 12.13
CA TYR A 317 -8.97 -3.75 12.23
C TYR A 317 -8.61 -3.34 13.65
N THR A 318 -7.37 -3.64 14.06
CA THR A 318 -6.80 -3.20 15.34
C THR A 318 -5.75 -2.14 15.06
N ARG A 319 -5.97 -0.93 15.56
CA ARG A 319 -5.08 0.21 15.38
C ARG A 319 -3.75 0.03 16.10
N VAL A 320 -2.76 0.84 15.73
CA VAL A 320 -1.43 0.91 16.36
C VAL A 320 -1.49 1.27 17.85
N ASP A 321 -2.56 1.94 18.32
CA ASP A 321 -2.81 2.24 19.73
C ASP A 321 -3.55 1.11 20.50
N GLY A 322 -3.89 0.01 19.82
CA GLY A 322 -4.65 -1.12 20.36
C GLY A 322 -6.17 -0.92 20.39
N SER A 323 -6.69 0.23 19.96
CA SER A 323 -8.13 0.41 19.73
C SER A 323 -8.60 -0.38 18.51
N LYS A 324 -9.91 -0.60 18.36
CA LYS A 324 -10.48 -1.49 17.34
C LYS A 324 -11.59 -0.81 16.55
N VAL A 325 -11.47 -0.87 15.22
CA VAL A 325 -12.50 -0.46 14.25
C VAL A 325 -13.13 -1.73 13.70
N ALA A 326 -14.43 -1.94 13.94
CA ALA A 326 -15.12 -3.16 13.51
C ALA A 326 -16.62 -2.94 13.33
N GLY A 327 -17.23 -3.78 12.50
CA GLY A 327 -18.66 -3.75 12.17
C GLY A 327 -19.11 -5.06 11.49
N PRO A 328 -20.24 -5.06 10.77
CA PRO A 328 -20.64 -6.18 9.93
C PRO A 328 -19.53 -6.60 8.94
N SER A 329 -19.38 -7.90 8.70
CA SER A 329 -18.25 -8.48 7.96
C SER A 329 -18.66 -9.25 6.69
N VAL A 330 -17.72 -9.42 5.77
CA VAL A 330 -17.88 -10.29 4.59
C VAL A 330 -18.10 -11.75 5.05
N ASP A 331 -17.38 -12.19 6.06
CA ASP A 331 -17.56 -13.49 6.71
C ASP A 331 -19.03 -13.75 7.14
N ALA A 332 -19.66 -12.80 7.83
CA ALA A 332 -21.04 -12.95 8.29
C ALA A 332 -22.04 -13.10 7.12
N LEU A 333 -21.89 -12.26 6.08
CA LEU A 333 -22.67 -12.37 4.85
C LEU A 333 -22.47 -13.72 4.15
N LEU A 334 -21.22 -14.21 4.11
CA LEU A 334 -20.88 -15.45 3.44
C LEU A 334 -21.40 -16.66 4.21
N LYS A 335 -21.30 -16.67 5.56
CA LYS A 335 -21.90 -17.69 6.42
C LYS A 335 -23.42 -17.79 6.25
N ALA A 336 -24.10 -16.66 6.06
CA ALA A 336 -25.55 -16.62 5.83
C ALA A 336 -25.97 -17.16 4.45
N LYS A 337 -25.10 -17.11 3.43
CA LYS A 337 -25.42 -17.47 2.03
C LYS A 337 -24.79 -18.77 1.53
N ALA A 338 -23.58 -19.07 1.98
CA ALA A 338 -22.74 -20.18 1.55
C ALA A 338 -21.80 -20.63 2.70
N PRO A 339 -22.34 -21.24 3.77
CA PRO A 339 -21.58 -21.57 5.00
C PRO A 339 -20.36 -22.47 4.76
N ASP A 340 -20.46 -23.42 3.82
CA ASP A 340 -19.35 -24.31 3.48
C ASP A 340 -18.17 -23.53 2.85
N VAL A 341 -18.46 -22.49 2.05
CA VAL A 341 -17.43 -21.62 1.43
C VAL A 341 -16.80 -20.71 2.47
N ALA A 342 -17.59 -20.17 3.41
CA ALA A 342 -17.06 -19.38 4.51
C ALA A 342 -16.08 -20.21 5.37
N ALA A 343 -16.47 -21.43 5.72
CA ALA A 343 -15.61 -22.35 6.48
C ALA A 343 -14.32 -22.73 5.71
N GLU A 344 -14.37 -22.86 4.38
CA GLU A 344 -13.18 -23.08 3.55
C GLU A 344 -12.24 -21.87 3.56
N ILE A 345 -12.77 -20.64 3.46
CA ILE A 345 -11.96 -19.41 3.49
C ILE A 345 -11.36 -19.20 4.88
N GLU A 346 -12.12 -19.38 5.96
CA GLU A 346 -11.60 -19.31 7.33
C GLU A 346 -10.46 -20.30 7.54
N ALA A 347 -10.63 -21.56 7.14
CA ALA A 347 -9.60 -22.58 7.28
C ALA A 347 -8.33 -22.31 6.45
N LYS A 348 -8.43 -21.57 5.34
CA LYS A 348 -7.26 -21.13 4.55
C LYS A 348 -6.58 -19.91 5.16
N LEU A 349 -7.35 -18.95 5.69
CA LEU A 349 -6.80 -17.76 6.34
C LEU A 349 -6.14 -18.11 7.69
N ASP A 350 -6.65 -19.11 8.41
CA ASP A 350 -6.09 -19.62 9.67
C ASP A 350 -5.00 -20.70 9.47
N ALA A 351 -4.62 -21.00 8.22
CA ALA A 351 -3.52 -21.92 7.94
C ALA A 351 -2.16 -21.27 8.34
N PRO A 352 -1.25 -22.04 8.95
CA PRO A 352 0.05 -21.55 9.45
C PRO A 352 1.12 -21.39 8.37
#